data_AF-A0A359CFT9-F1
#
_entry.id   AF-A0A359CFT9-F1
#
_cell.length_a   1.000
_cell.length_b   1.000
_cell.length_c   1.000
_cell.angle_alpha   90.00
_cell.angle_beta   90.00
_cell.angle_gamma   90.00
#
_symmetry.space_group_name_H-M   'P 1'
#
loop_
_entity.id
_entity.type
_entity.pdbx_description
1 polymer ?
#
loop_
_entity_poly.entity_id
_entity_poly.type
_entity_poly.pdbx_seq_one_letter_code
_entity_poly.pdbx_strand_id
1 'polypeptide(L)' 'MVKERIIMGVDPGTQVMGYGILKVLDNKPSLEAMGVINLNKYDDHYLRLAKIYARIL' A
#
# COMPACT_ATOMS: atom_id res chain seq x y z
N MET A 1 5.59 25.58 7.48
CA MET A 1 4.20 25.08 7.27
C MET A 1 4.26 23.57 7.32
N VAL A 2 3.55 22.94 8.26
CA VAL A 2 3.50 21.47 8.32
C VAL A 2 2.64 21.01 7.15
N LYS A 3 3.27 20.42 6.14
CA LYS A 3 2.60 19.99 4.91
C LYS A 3 1.82 18.71 5.19
N GLU A 4 0.62 18.61 4.65
CA GLU A 4 -0.11 17.35 4.53
C GLU A 4 0.81 16.28 3.91
N ARG A 5 0.81 15.09 4.51
CA ARG A 5 1.59 13.94 4.04
C ARG A 5 0.70 12.71 3.96
N ILE A 6 0.78 11.97 2.86
CA ILE A 6 0.21 10.63 2.74
C ILE A 6 1.36 9.62 2.89
N ILE A 7 1.17 8.61 3.72
CA ILE A 7 2.14 7.54 3.99
C ILE A 7 1.48 6.22 3.62
N MET A 8 2.11 5.45 2.75
CA MET A 8 1.69 4.07 2.46
C MET A 8 2.65 3.10 3.15
N GLY A 9 2.12 2.31 4.07
CA GLY A 9 2.81 1.16 4.65
C GLY A 9 2.48 -0.09 3.86
N VAL A 10 3.48 -0.92 3.59
CA VAL A 10 3.33 -2.20 2.88
C VAL A 10 3.98 -3.29 3.72
N ASP A 11 3.25 -4.37 3.95
CA ASP A 11 3.74 -5.58 4.61
C ASP A 11 3.75 -6.74 3.60
N PRO A 12 4.90 -7.04 2.97
CA PRO A 12 4.98 -8.00 1.88
C PRO A 12 4.89 -9.44 2.38
N GLY A 13 4.14 -10.27 1.64
CA GLY A 13 4.11 -11.72 1.83
C GLY A 13 4.04 -12.46 0.50
N THR A 14 4.39 -13.75 0.52
CA THR A 14 4.45 -14.61 -0.68
C THR A 14 3.07 -14.88 -1.26
N GLN A 15 2.05 -14.98 -0.41
CA GLN A 15 0.67 -15.31 -0.79
C GLN A 15 -0.29 -14.12 -0.65
N VAL A 16 -0.08 -13.27 0.36
CA VAL A 16 -0.89 -12.11 0.69
C VAL A 16 0.03 -10.95 1.06
N MET A 17 -0.29 -9.73 0.64
CA MET A 17 0.42 -8.51 1.04
C MET A 17 -0.56 -7.55 1.71
N GLY A 18 -0.23 -7.08 2.90
CA GLY A 18 -0.98 -6.04 3.58
C GLY A 18 -0.56 -4.65 3.10
N TYR A 19 -1.49 -3.70 3.10
CA TYR A 19 -1.16 -2.29 2.98
C TYR A 19 -2.04 -1.42 3.87
N GLY A 20 -1.50 -0.27 4.27
CA GLY A 20 -2.21 0.76 5.00
C GLY A 20 -1.85 2.14 4.45
N ILE A 21 -2.81 3.04 4.42
CA ILE A 21 -2.65 4.43 3.99
C ILE A 21 -2.97 5.32 5.20
N LEU A 22 -1.98 6.09 5.62
CA LEU A 22 -2.13 7.11 6.65
C LEU A 22 -2.08 8.48 6.02
N LYS A 23 -3.00 9.36 6.41
CA LYS A 23 -2.89 10.79 6.19
C LYS A 23 -2.37 11.44 7.45
N VAL A 24 -1.36 12.29 7.32
CA VAL A 24 -0.79 13.07 8.41
C VAL A 24 -1.03 14.53 8.13
N LEU A 25 -1.90 15.14 8.92
CA LEU A 25 -2.14 16.59 8.92
C LEU A 25 -1.68 17.14 10.26
N ASP A 26 -0.79 18.13 10.24
CA ASP A 26 -0.27 18.76 11.47
C ASP A 26 0.25 17.76 12.52
N ASN A 27 1.02 16.74 12.07
CA ASN A 27 1.53 15.63 12.89
C ASN A 27 0.45 14.76 13.55
N LYS A 28 -0.80 14.83 13.12
CA LYS A 28 -1.89 13.95 13.56
C LYS A 28 -2.18 12.91 12.46
N PRO A 29 -1.81 11.64 12.66
CA PRO A 29 -2.11 10.58 11.71
C PRO A 29 -3.58 10.13 11.79
N SER A 30 -4.22 9.93 10.65
CA SER A 30 -5.50 9.26 10.46
C SER A 30 -5.35 8.09 9.49
N LEU A 31 -6.04 6.98 9.77
CA LEU A 31 -6.12 5.85 8.84
C LEU A 31 -7.15 6.16 7.77
N GLU A 32 -6.70 6.29 6.53
CA GLU A 32 -7.58 6.54 5.39
C GLU A 32 -8.08 5.24 4.76
N ALA A 33 -7.20 4.24 4.66
CA ALA A 33 -7.54 2.92 4.13
C ALA A 33 -6.56 1.86 4.62
N MET A 34 -7.03 0.61 4.71
CA MET A 34 -6.17 -0.55 4.83
C MET A 34 -6.80 -1.73 4.10
N GLY A 35 -5.96 -2.67 3.67
CA GLY A 35 -6.43 -3.85 2.97
C GLY A 35 -5.36 -4.89 2.79
N VAL A 36 -5.79 -5.99 2.19
CA VAL A 36 -4.91 -7.09 1.78
C VAL A 36 -5.05 -7.33 0.29
N ILE A 37 -3.94 -7.64 -0.35
CA ILE A 37 -3.89 -8.04 -1.74
C ILE A 37 -3.59 -9.54 -1.74
N ASN A 38 -4.54 -10.33 -2.26
CA ASN A 38 -4.33 -11.75 -2.52
C ASN A 38 -3.50 -11.93 -3.77
N LEU A 39 -2.40 -12.67 -3.65
CA LEU A 39 -1.41 -12.78 -4.69
C LEU A 39 -1.22 -14.21 -5.20
N ASN A 40 -1.98 -15.14 -4.63
CA ASN A 40 -2.11 -16.56 -5.02
C ASN A 40 -2.65 -16.81 -6.44
N LYS A 41 -2.91 -15.76 -7.25
CA LYS A 41 -3.50 -15.88 -8.58
C LYS A 41 -2.51 -15.65 -9.73
N TYR A 42 -1.22 -15.45 -9.44
CA TYR A 42 -0.23 -15.10 -10.46
C TYR A 42 1.08 -15.85 -10.20
N ASP A 43 1.43 -16.79 -11.09
CA ASP A 43 2.67 -17.58 -11.04
C ASP A 43 3.93 -16.74 -11.32
N ASP A 44 3.79 -15.51 -11.85
CA ASP A 44 4.92 -14.65 -12.22
C ASP A 44 5.04 -13.43 -11.30
N HIS A 45 6.19 -13.36 -10.61
CA HIS A 45 6.57 -12.33 -9.65
C HIS A 45 6.63 -10.93 -10.28
N TYR A 46 6.99 -10.81 -11.55
CA TYR A 46 7.18 -9.52 -12.22
C TYR A 46 5.86 -8.86 -12.63
N LEU A 47 4.88 -9.66 -13.08
CA LEU A 47 3.52 -9.18 -13.38
C LEU A 47 2.82 -8.61 -12.14
N ARG A 48 3.16 -9.17 -10.98
CA ARG A 48 2.62 -8.78 -9.67
C ARG A 48 3.15 -7.42 -9.23
N LEU A 49 4.46 -7.17 -9.40
CA LEU A 49 5.09 -5.87 -9.15
C LEU A 49 4.58 -4.78 -10.11
N ALA A 50 4.43 -5.11 -11.40
CA ALA A 50 3.89 -4.19 -12.40
C ALA A 50 2.45 -3.75 -12.07
N LYS A 51 1.60 -4.66 -11.58
CA LYS A 51 0.23 -4.31 -11.15
C LYS A 51 0.19 -3.51 -9.85
N ILE A 52 1.08 -3.78 -8.89
CA ILE A 52 1.19 -2.96 -7.67
C ILE A 52 1.58 -1.54 -8.06
N TYR A 53 2.59 -1.38 -8.93
CA TYR A 53 2.99 -0.10 -9.47
C TYR A 53 1.84 0.64 -10.17
N ALA A 54 1.13 -0.04 -11.07
CA ALA A 54 0.02 0.55 -11.82
C ALA A 54 -1.23 0.89 -10.98
N ARG A 55 -1.33 0.39 -9.74
CA ARG A 55 -2.47 0.65 -8.85
C ARG A 55 -2.17 1.72 -7.80
N ILE A 56 -0.89 2.10 -7.68
CA ILE A 56 -0.40 3.13 -6.75
C ILE A 56 -0.26 4.49 -7.47
N LEU A 57 0.04 4.48 -8.77
CA LEU A 57 -0.07 5.67 -9.65
C LEU A 57 -1.53 5.96 -10.01
#